data_AF-A0A914IM87-F1
#
_entry.id   AF-A0A914IM87-F1
#
_cell.length_a   1.000
_cell.length_b   1.000
_cell.length_c   1.000
_cell.angle_alpha   90.00
_cell.angle_beta   90.00
_cell.angle_gamma   90.00
#
_symmetry.space_group_name_H-M   'P 1'
#
loop_
_entity.id
_entity.type
_entity.pdbx_description
1 polymer ?
#
loop_
_entity_poly.entity_id
_entity_poly.type
_entity_poly.pdbx_seq_one_letter_code
_entity_poly.pdbx_strand_id
1 'polypeptide(L)'
;MAPFTRTNAMYVVTRSGKKEKLDLNKVQSRLQNLCDDLNVDPSPVILKVVAGIYSGVTTTELNNLAAEVAASLTTSHPDYALFAGRIAMANLEKQTKNVFSEVMEDLYNN
;
A
#
# COMPACT_ATOMS: atom_id res chain seq x y z
N MET A 1 -2.30 -28.07 -24.43
CA MET A 1 -2.68 -27.20 -23.29
C MET A 1 -1.81 -25.94 -23.39
N ALA A 2 -2.32 -24.89 -24.03
CA ALA A 2 -1.68 -23.57 -24.21
C ALA A 2 -2.78 -22.54 -24.56
N PRO A 3 -2.60 -21.22 -24.31
CA PRO A 3 -1.73 -20.56 -23.34
C PRO A 3 -2.55 -19.65 -22.37
N PHE A 4 -2.01 -19.37 -21.18
CA PHE A 4 -2.54 -18.31 -20.30
C PHE A 4 -2.05 -16.94 -20.82
N THR A 5 -2.43 -16.56 -22.04
CA THR A 5 -2.14 -15.23 -22.60
C THR A 5 -3.39 -14.35 -22.53
N ARG A 6 -3.51 -13.65 -21.40
CA ARG A 6 -4.14 -12.33 -21.35
C ARG A 6 -3.32 -11.46 -20.42
N THR A 7 -2.13 -11.07 -20.87
CA THR A 7 -1.42 -9.94 -20.30
C THR A 7 -2.15 -8.67 -20.70
N ASN A 8 -3.35 -8.45 -20.14
CA ASN A 8 -3.83 -7.09 -20.00
C ASN A 8 -2.82 -6.45 -19.06
N ALA A 9 -1.97 -5.57 -19.58
CA ALA A 9 -1.04 -4.83 -18.75
C ALA A 9 -1.87 -4.12 -17.68
N MET A 10 -1.80 -4.61 -16.44
CA MET A 10 -2.48 -3.96 -15.33
C MET A 10 -1.69 -2.71 -15.00
N TYR A 11 -2.40 -1.62 -14.81
CA TYR A 11 -1.82 -0.34 -14.45
C TYR A 11 -2.35 0.08 -13.09
N VAL A 12 -1.51 0.76 -12.32
CA VAL A 12 -1.88 1.44 -11.08
C VAL A 12 -1.91 2.94 -11.33
N VAL A 13 -2.88 3.60 -10.72
CA VAL A 13 -2.95 5.06 -10.73
C VAL A 13 -2.24 5.55 -9.47
N THR A 14 -1.10 6.21 -9.67
CA THR A 14 -0.38 6.85 -8.57
C THR A 14 -1.18 8.01 -7.99
N ARG A 15 -0.85 8.46 -6.78
CA ARG A 15 -1.51 9.61 -6.12
C ARG A 15 -1.44 10.90 -6.97
N SER A 16 -0.43 11.04 -7.82
CA SER A 16 -0.27 12.17 -8.74
C SER A 16 -1.14 12.06 -10.01
N GLY A 17 -1.98 11.02 -10.14
CA GLY A 17 -2.79 10.74 -11.32
C GLY A 17 -2.04 10.08 -12.49
N LYS A 18 -0.73 9.82 -12.35
CA LYS A 18 0.07 9.12 -13.37
C LYS A 18 -0.26 7.64 -13.37
N LYS A 19 -0.42 7.07 -14.56
CA LYS A 19 -0.58 5.63 -14.77
C LYS A 19 0.78 4.98 -14.86
N GLU A 20 1.06 4.05 -13.97
CA GLU A 20 2.27 3.23 -13.98
C GLU A 20 1.90 1.78 -14.17
N LYS A 21 2.81 0.99 -14.76
CA LYS A 21 2.62 -0.45 -14.86
C LYS A 21 2.62 -1.04 -13.44
N LEU A 22 1.63 -1.88 -13.15
CA LEU A 22 1.56 -2.59 -11.88
C LEU A 22 2.79 -3.49 -11.73
N ASP A 23 3.50 -3.32 -10.62
CA ASP A 23 4.62 -4.15 -10.23
C ASP A 23 4.31 -4.79 -8.87
N LEU A 24 3.99 -6.08 -8.90
CA LEU A 24 3.63 -6.85 -7.70
C LEU A 24 4.81 -6.97 -6.73
N ASN A 25 6.04 -7.04 -7.25
CA ASN A 25 7.23 -7.13 -6.40
C ASN A 25 7.40 -5.86 -5.57
N LYS A 26 7.12 -4.67 -6.15
CA LYS A 26 7.14 -3.40 -5.39
C LYS A 26 6.11 -3.39 -4.26
N VAL A 27 4.92 -3.94 -4.49
CA VAL A 27 3.88 -4.04 -3.45
C VAL A 27 4.34 -4.98 -2.34
N GLN A 28 4.84 -6.16 -2.70
CA GLN A 28 5.34 -7.16 -1.76
C GLN A 28 6.48 -6.61 -0.91
N SER A 29 7.54 -6.07 -1.54
CA SER A 29 8.69 -5.51 -0.83
C SER A 29 8.29 -4.36 0.10
N ARG A 30 7.34 -3.51 -0.30
CA ARG A 30 6.85 -2.44 0.58
C ARG A 30 6.16 -2.99 1.83
N LEU A 31 5.30 -4.00 1.69
CA LEU A 31 4.61 -4.61 2.82
C LEU A 31 5.56 -5.38 3.72
N GLN A 32 6.56 -6.05 3.15
CA GLN A 32 7.58 -6.76 3.89
C GLN A 32 8.44 -5.81 4.74
N ASN A 33 8.92 -4.72 4.14
CA ASN A 33 9.71 -3.71 4.88
C ASN A 33 8.94 -3.08 6.05
N LEU A 34 7.61 -3.02 6.00
CA LEU A 34 6.80 -2.46 7.08
C LEU A 34 6.60 -3.43 8.25
N CYS A 35 6.86 -4.72 8.06
CA CYS A 35 6.74 -5.75 9.09
C CYS A 35 8.08 -6.32 9.58
N ASP A 36 9.24 -5.86 9.07
CA ASP A 36 10.56 -6.44 9.36
C ASP A 36 10.88 -6.57 10.87
N ASP A 37 10.34 -5.69 11.72
CA ASP A 37 10.56 -5.71 13.18
C ASP A 37 9.39 -6.32 13.98
N LEU A 38 8.40 -6.93 13.31
CA LEU A 38 7.19 -7.45 13.95
C LEU A 38 7.19 -8.98 13.91
N ASN A 39 6.63 -9.62 14.95
CA ASN A 39 6.50 -11.07 14.99
C ASN A 39 5.25 -11.55 14.24
N VAL A 40 5.07 -11.08 12.99
CA VAL A 40 3.93 -11.42 12.12
C VAL A 40 4.39 -11.82 10.74
N ASP A 41 3.64 -12.72 10.11
CA ASP A 41 3.86 -13.09 8.72
C ASP A 41 3.08 -12.13 7.80
N PRO A 42 3.73 -11.35 6.92
CA PRO A 42 3.03 -10.49 5.98
C PRO A 42 2.38 -11.27 4.82
N SER A 43 2.77 -12.53 4.59
CA SER A 43 2.30 -13.36 3.48
C SER A 43 0.77 -13.42 3.31
N PRO A 44 -0.03 -13.69 4.37
CA PRO A 44 -1.49 -13.67 4.25
C PRO A 44 -2.07 -12.31 3.87
N VAL A 45 -1.43 -11.21 4.29
CA VAL A 45 -1.85 -9.85 3.91
C VAL A 45 -1.52 -9.60 2.44
N ILE A 46 -0.29 -9.91 2.02
CA ILE A 46 0.17 -9.73 0.64
C ILE A 46 -0.72 -10.51 -0.32
N LEU A 47 -1.02 -11.78 -0.03
CA LEU A 47 -1.83 -12.62 -0.90
C LEU A 47 -3.25 -12.05 -1.09
N LYS A 48 -3.89 -11.60 0.00
CA LYS A 48 -5.22 -10.99 -0.06
C LYS A 48 -5.21 -9.64 -0.79
N VAL A 49 -4.19 -8.83 -0.57
CA VAL A 49 -4.03 -7.54 -1.28
C VAL A 49 -3.86 -7.78 -2.77
N VAL A 50 -2.99 -8.70 -3.18
CA VAL A 50 -2.75 -9.03 -4.59
C VAL A 50 -4.01 -9.58 -5.26
N ALA A 51 -4.78 -10.42 -4.55
CA ALA A 51 -6.05 -10.93 -5.05
C ALA A 51 -7.12 -9.83 -5.25
N GLY A 52 -7.04 -8.73 -4.49
CA GLY A 52 -7.92 -7.57 -4.62
C GLY A 52 -7.49 -6.56 -5.69
N ILE A 53 -6.37 -6.77 -6.39
CA ILE A 53 -5.87 -5.83 -7.40
C ILE A 53 -6.68 -5.95 -8.69
N TYR A 54 -7.13 -4.80 -9.19
CA TYR A 54 -7.72 -4.66 -10.52
C TYR A 54 -6.99 -3.56 -11.31
N SER A 55 -7.12 -3.60 -12.65
CA SER A 55 -6.52 -2.60 -13.51
C SER A 55 -7.14 -1.22 -13.25
N GLY A 56 -6.31 -0.22 -12.97
CA GLY A 56 -6.74 1.13 -12.62
C GLY A 56 -6.86 1.38 -11.12
N VAL A 57 -6.55 0.40 -10.27
CA VAL A 57 -6.52 0.60 -8.81
C VAL A 57 -5.55 1.72 -8.45
N THR A 58 -5.95 2.57 -7.52
CA THR A 58 -5.08 3.63 -7.01
C THR A 58 -4.11 3.08 -5.97
N THR A 59 -2.93 3.69 -5.86
CA THR A 59 -2.00 3.34 -4.78
C THR A 59 -2.59 3.60 -3.39
N THR A 60 -3.58 4.49 -3.28
CA THR A 60 -4.28 4.78 -2.01
C THR A 60 -5.22 3.64 -1.64
N GLU A 61 -6.06 3.18 -2.57
CA GLU A 61 -6.95 2.03 -2.36
C GLU A 61 -6.16 0.77 -2.00
N LEU A 62 -5.03 0.53 -2.66
CA LEU A 62 -4.18 -0.62 -2.38
C LEU A 62 -3.61 -0.60 -0.95
N ASN A 63 -3.15 0.56 -0.46
CA ASN A 63 -2.67 0.67 0.93
C ASN A 63 -3.82 0.57 1.94
N ASN A 64 -5.00 1.12 1.63
CA ASN A 64 -6.18 1.01 2.49
C ASN A 64 -6.63 -0.45 2.63
N LEU A 65 -6.69 -1.20 1.53
CA LEU A 65 -6.98 -2.63 1.54
C LEU A 65 -5.95 -3.40 2.38
N ALA A 66 -4.66 -3.09 2.23
CA ALA A 66 -3.61 -3.73 3.01
C ALA A 66 -3.76 -3.46 4.51
N ALA A 67 -4.08 -2.22 4.90
CA ALA A 67 -4.32 -1.85 6.29
C ALA A 67 -5.56 -2.53 6.87
N GLU A 68 -6.66 -2.62 6.11
CA GLU A 68 -7.89 -3.30 6.52
C GLU A 68 -7.66 -4.81 6.71
N VAL A 69 -6.98 -5.44 5.76
CA VAL A 69 -6.64 -6.87 5.85
C VAL A 69 -5.72 -7.13 7.05
N ALA A 70 -4.69 -6.30 7.26
CA ALA A 70 -3.83 -6.41 8.43
C ALA A 70 -4.64 -6.23 9.74
N ALA A 71 -5.52 -5.23 9.81
CA ALA A 71 -6.36 -4.99 10.98
C ALA A 71 -7.28 -6.19 11.26
N SER A 72 -7.82 -6.86 10.23
CA SER A 72 -8.65 -8.07 10.40
C SER A 72 -7.89 -9.24 11.04
N LEU A 73 -6.57 -9.32 10.80
CA LEU A 73 -5.68 -10.34 11.36
C LEU A 73 -5.22 -10.04 12.79
N THR A 74 -5.61 -8.89 13.35
CA THR A 74 -5.38 -8.57 14.78
C THR A 74 -6.00 -9.63 15.71
N THR A 75 -7.07 -10.28 15.26
CA THR A 75 -7.70 -11.41 15.98
C THR A 75 -6.77 -12.62 16.14
N SER A 76 -5.77 -12.77 15.26
CA SER A 76 -4.79 -13.86 15.30
C SER A 76 -3.54 -13.48 16.09
N HIS A 77 -3.03 -12.25 15.92
CA HIS A 77 -1.88 -11.74 16.68
C HIS A 77 -1.97 -10.22 16.85
N PRO A 78 -1.72 -9.66 18.06
CA PRO A 78 -1.85 -8.23 18.32
C PRO A 78 -0.90 -7.37 17.47
N ASP A 79 0.29 -7.86 17.11
CA ASP A 79 1.24 -7.12 16.26
C ASP A 79 0.71 -6.82 14.85
N TYR A 80 -0.35 -7.50 14.39
CA TYR A 80 -1.02 -7.11 13.15
C TYR A 80 -1.71 -5.74 13.26
N ALA A 81 -2.09 -5.29 14.46
CA ALA A 81 -2.57 -3.92 14.68
C ALA A 81 -1.45 -2.90 14.49
N LEU A 82 -0.23 -3.20 14.97
CA LEU A 82 0.96 -2.40 14.72
C LEU A 82 1.29 -2.36 13.22
N PHE A 83 1.20 -3.50 12.55
CA PHE A 83 1.41 -3.58 11.10
C PHE A 83 0.39 -2.73 10.32
N ALA A 84 -0.90 -2.84 10.64
CA ALA A 84 -1.96 -2.03 10.03
C ALA A 84 -1.71 -0.52 10.26
N GLY A 85 -1.32 -0.14 11.48
CA GLY A 85 -0.95 1.22 11.83
C GLY A 85 0.24 1.74 11.00
N ARG A 86 1.31 0.94 10.84
CA ARG A 86 2.47 1.29 10.02
C ARG A 86 2.09 1.49 8.55
N ILE A 87 1.22 0.65 8.00
CA ILE A 87 0.72 0.81 6.61
C ILE A 87 -0.05 2.14 6.46
N ALA A 88 -0.94 2.45 7.41
CA ALA A 88 -1.71 3.69 7.41
C ALA A 88 -0.81 4.93 7.54
N MET A 89 0.16 4.90 8.45
CA MET A 89 1.15 5.97 8.61
C MET A 89 1.98 6.17 7.34
N ALA A 90 2.51 5.09 6.74
CA ALA A 90 3.28 5.15 5.51
C ALA A 90 2.45 5.57 4.28
N ASN A 91 1.12 5.44 4.34
CA ASN A 91 0.19 5.99 3.35
C ASN A 91 0.04 7.50 3.55
N LEU A 92 -0.19 7.94 4.79
CA LEU A 92 -0.37 9.34 5.18
C LEU A 92 0.90 10.18 4.94
N GLU A 93 2.08 9.65 5.27
CA GLU A 93 3.37 10.32 5.04
C GLU A 93 3.55 10.64 3.55
N LYS A 94 3.13 9.74 2.67
CA LYS A 94 3.16 9.94 1.21
C LYS A 94 2.05 10.88 0.70
N GLN A 95 1.08 11.26 1.54
CA GLN A 95 0.04 12.25 1.25
C GLN A 95 0.37 13.63 1.82
N THR A 96 1.30 13.72 2.76
CA THR A 96 1.70 14.96 3.41
C THR A 96 2.99 15.48 2.76
N LYS A 97 3.14 16.81 2.60
CA LYS A 97 4.39 17.38 2.07
C LYS A 97 5.53 17.05 3.05
N ASN A 98 6.67 16.60 2.53
CA ASN A 98 7.84 16.20 3.33
C ASN A 98 8.53 17.39 4.02
N VAL A 99 8.16 18.62 3.68
CA VAL A 99 8.90 19.82 4.06
C VAL A 99 7.98 20.72 4.90
N PHE A 100 8.28 20.81 6.20
CA PHE A 100 7.57 21.70 7.14
C PHE A 100 7.57 23.16 6.67
N SER A 101 8.64 23.62 6.02
CA SER A 101 8.74 24.99 5.50
C SER A 101 7.82 25.26 4.30
N GLU A 102 7.50 24.27 3.46
CA GLU A 102 6.49 24.44 2.40
C GLU A 102 5.08 24.59 2.98
N VAL A 103 4.78 23.89 4.07
CA VAL A 103 3.49 24.01 4.78
C VAL A 103 3.36 25.37 5.46
N MET A 104 4.46 25.92 6.00
CA MET A 104 4.50 27.26 6.58
C MET A 104 4.45 28.38 5.52
N GLU A 105 5.06 28.21 4.36
CA GLU A 105 4.95 29.16 3.24
C GLU A 105 3.54 29.21 2.66
N ASP A 106 2.88 28.06 2.50
CA ASP A 106 1.48 28.00 2.07
C ASP A 106 0.52 28.65 3.08
N LEU A 107 0.84 28.60 4.37
CA LEU A 107 0.07 29.26 5.44
C LEU A 107 0.35 30.76 5.55
N TYR A 108 1.58 31.20 5.24
CA TYR A 108 1.99 32.61 5.31
C TYR A 108 1.53 33.42 4.09
N ASN A 109 1.44 32.78 2.92
CA ASN A 109 1.06 33.42 1.66
C ASN A 109 -0.46 33.37 1.36
N ASN A 110 -1.28 33.06 2.36
CA ASN A 110 -2.75 32.97 2.27
C ASN A 110 -3.40 33.89 3.31
#